data_AF-D3B8C6-F1
#
_entry.id   AF-D3B8C6-F1
#
_cell.length_a   1.000
_cell.length_b   1.000
_cell.length_c   1.000
_cell.angle_alpha   90.00
_cell.angle_beta   90.00
_cell.angle_gamma   90.00
#
_symmetry.space_group_name_H-M   'P 1'
#
loop_
_entity.id
_entity.type
_entity.pdbx_description
1 polymer ?
#
loop_
_entity_poly.entity_id
_entity_poly.type
_entity_poly.pdbx_seq_one_letter_code
_entity_poly.pdbx_strand_id
1 'polypeptide(L)'
;MKTIIFLVCLFFIGVCLAEEEAVAVVCSGNQRACGAYSCYDPTSQQCYAGGLVCGFFQRACGNRCYDPQSQQCYPGGLVCGFFQRATV
;
A
#
# COMPACT_ATOMS: atom_id res chain seq x y z
N MET A 1 45.92 2.32 -12.62
CA MET A 1 45.09 1.35 -11.86
C MET A 1 44.21 2.04 -10.81
N LYS A 2 44.75 2.92 -9.95
CA LYS A 2 43.97 3.67 -8.93
C LYS A 2 42.85 4.57 -9.50
N THR A 3 43.12 5.26 -10.61
CA THR A 3 42.13 6.12 -11.31
C THR A 3 40.99 5.34 -11.95
N ILE A 4 41.26 4.16 -12.50
CA ILE A 4 40.24 3.30 -13.12
C ILE A 4 39.30 2.75 -12.06
N ILE A 5 39.83 2.30 -10.92
CA ILE A 5 39.02 1.84 -9.78
C ILE A 5 38.14 2.96 -9.25
N PHE A 6 38.67 4.19 -9.15
CA PHE A 6 37.90 5.35 -8.70
C PHE A 6 36.74 5.69 -9.66
N LEU A 7 36.99 5.66 -10.97
CA LEU A 7 35.96 5.90 -11.98
C LEU A 7 34.88 4.80 -11.98
N VAL A 8 35.29 3.54 -11.80
CA VAL A 8 34.37 2.40 -11.68
C VAL A 8 33.51 2.56 -10.42
N CYS A 9 34.09 2.90 -9.26
CA CYS A 9 33.33 3.17 -8.03
C CYS A 9 32.33 4.31 -8.21
N LEU A 10 32.72 5.43 -8.84
CA LEU A 10 31.82 6.55 -9.08
C LEU A 10 30.67 6.18 -10.02
N PHE A 11 30.94 5.34 -11.01
CA PHE A 11 29.91 4.84 -11.94
C PHE A 11 28.91 3.93 -11.21
N PHE A 12 29.38 2.99 -10.39
CA PHE A 12 28.51 2.13 -9.59
C PHE A 12 27.71 2.89 -8.52
N ILE A 13 28.32 3.88 -7.85
CA ILE A 13 27.61 4.76 -6.90
C ILE A 13 26.56 5.60 -7.64
N GLY A 14 26.86 6.10 -8.83
CA GLY A 14 25.93 6.85 -9.66
C GLY A 14 24.71 6.04 -10.12
N VAL A 15 24.92 4.76 -10.48
CA VAL A 15 23.82 3.83 -10.84
C VAL A 15 22.95 3.49 -9.63
N CYS A 16 23.51 3.38 -8.42
CA CYS A 16 22.73 3.14 -7.21
C CYS A 16 21.88 4.34 -6.76
N LEU A 17 22.14 5.55 -7.27
CA LEU A 17 21.41 6.78 -6.91
C LEU A 17 20.35 7.17 -7.95
N ALA A 18 20.20 6.39 -9.02
CA ALA A 18 19.11 6.60 -9.94
C ALA A 18 17.81 6.09 -9.29
N GLU A 19 16.83 7.01 -9.27
CA GLU A 19 15.39 6.76 -9.22
C GLU A 19 14.77 6.09 -7.99
N GLU A 20 14.60 6.86 -6.91
CA GLU A 20 13.27 6.87 -6.27
C GLU A 20 12.36 7.75 -7.14
N GLU A 21 11.88 7.18 -8.26
CA GLU A 21 10.76 7.76 -8.99
C GLU A 21 9.60 7.85 -8.00
N ALA A 22 9.33 9.07 -7.53
CA ALA A 22 8.09 9.37 -6.83
C ALA A 22 6.95 9.15 -7.83
N VAL A 23 6.47 7.91 -7.91
CA VAL A 23 5.32 7.55 -8.75
C VAL A 23 4.13 8.32 -8.19
N ALA A 24 3.86 9.48 -8.78
CA ALA A 24 2.70 10.27 -8.47
C ALA A 24 1.49 9.58 -9.10
N VAL A 25 0.63 8.97 -8.29
CA VAL A 25 -0.62 8.41 -8.79
C VAL A 25 -1.52 9.53 -9.31
N VAL A 26 -1.83 9.48 -10.62
CA VAL A 26 -2.79 10.39 -11.24
C VAL A 26 -4.15 9.71 -11.29
N CYS A 27 -5.07 10.19 -10.46
CA CYS A 27 -6.45 9.68 -10.43
C CYS A 27 -7.31 10.43 -11.46
N SER A 28 -8.12 9.69 -12.20
CA SER A 28 -8.98 10.24 -13.25
C SER A 28 -10.41 10.49 -12.73
N GLY A 29 -11.07 11.51 -13.27
CA GLY A 29 -12.47 11.81 -12.96
C GLY A 29 -12.69 12.28 -11.51
N ASN A 30 -13.63 11.64 -10.81
CA ASN A 30 -14.00 11.98 -9.43
C ASN A 30 -13.23 11.16 -8.37
N GLN A 31 -12.25 10.36 -8.80
CA GLN A 31 -11.44 9.54 -7.91
C GLN A 31 -10.43 10.39 -7.14
N ARG A 32 -10.09 9.94 -5.94
CA ARG A 32 -9.09 10.57 -5.07
C ARG A 32 -7.92 9.62 -4.87
N ALA A 33 -6.73 10.18 -4.66
CA ALA A 33 -5.57 9.39 -4.31
C ALA A 33 -5.70 8.80 -2.90
N CYS A 34 -5.27 7.55 -2.75
CA CYS A 34 -5.14 6.85 -1.48
C CYS A 34 -3.71 6.33 -1.35
N GLY A 35 -2.86 7.07 -0.64
CA GLY A 35 -1.43 6.77 -0.59
C GLY A 35 -0.73 7.06 -1.92
N ALA A 36 0.38 6.37 -2.16
CA ALA A 36 1.26 6.65 -3.29
C ALA A 36 0.81 6.00 -4.61
N TYR A 37 0.02 4.92 -4.56
CA TYR A 37 -0.21 4.07 -5.75
C TYR A 37 -1.68 3.75 -6.05
N SER A 38 -2.61 4.17 -5.19
CA SER A 38 -4.02 3.77 -5.30
C SER A 38 -4.92 4.98 -5.54
N CYS A 39 -5.97 4.79 -6.33
CA CYS A 39 -7.08 5.71 -6.45
C CYS A 39 -8.34 5.06 -5.88
N TYR A 40 -9.21 5.86 -5.27
CA TYR A 40 -10.49 5.39 -4.75
C TYR A 40 -11.62 6.34 -5.12
N ASP A 41 -12.81 5.79 -5.25
CA ASP A 41 -14.03 6.57 -5.44
C ASP A 41 -14.65 6.91 -4.07
N PRO A 42 -14.67 8.19 -3.64
CA PRO A 42 -15.21 8.58 -2.34
C PRO A 42 -16.73 8.34 -2.20
N THR A 43 -17.45 8.06 -3.28
CA THR A 43 -18.89 7.75 -3.24
C THR A 43 -19.20 6.32 -2.81
N SER A 44 -18.26 5.39 -3.04
CA SER A 44 -18.46 3.95 -2.81
C SER A 44 -17.33 3.30 -2.00
N GLN A 45 -16.23 4.01 -1.81
CA GLN A 45 -15.01 3.51 -1.19
C GLN A 45 -14.45 4.51 -0.17
N GLN A 46 -13.55 4.02 0.65
CA GLN A 46 -12.86 4.76 1.70
C GLN A 46 -11.37 4.44 1.63
N CYS A 47 -10.54 5.44 1.92
CA CYS A 47 -9.10 5.30 2.01
C CYS A 47 -8.66 5.19 3.47
N TYR A 48 -7.85 4.18 3.76
CA TYR A 48 -7.23 3.93 5.05
C TYR A 48 -5.71 4.15 4.99
N ALA A 49 -5.06 4.16 6.16
CA ALA A 49 -3.62 4.30 6.27
C ALA A 49 -2.87 3.27 5.41
N GLY A 50 -1.72 3.66 4.87
CA GLY A 50 -0.91 2.79 4.00
C GLY A 50 -1.44 2.63 2.58
N GLY A 51 -2.44 3.41 2.16
CA GLY A 51 -2.99 3.35 0.80
C GLY A 51 -4.00 2.22 0.58
N LEU A 52 -4.55 1.68 1.67
CA LEU A 52 -5.57 0.64 1.63
C LEU A 52 -6.93 1.23 1.26
N VAL A 53 -7.50 0.78 0.15
CA VAL A 53 -8.84 1.19 -0.31
C VAL A 53 -9.84 0.10 0.04
N CYS A 54 -10.88 0.46 0.78
CA CYS A 54 -11.97 -0.45 1.15
C CYS A 54 -13.32 0.07 0.66
N GLY A 55 -14.32 -0.80 0.53
CA GLY A 55 -15.69 -0.38 0.29
C GLY A 55 -16.25 0.46 1.45
N PHE A 56 -17.28 1.26 1.19
CA PHE A 56 -17.84 2.22 2.16
C PHE A 56 -18.29 1.60 3.50
N PHE A 57 -18.73 0.34 3.49
CA PHE A 57 -19.17 -0.37 4.70
C PHE A 57 -18.08 -1.27 5.30
N GLN A 58 -16.93 -1.39 4.63
CA GLN A 58 -15.82 -2.22 5.07
C GLN A 58 -14.89 -1.40 5.97
N ARG A 59 -14.22 -2.11 6.89
CA ARG A 59 -13.24 -1.56 7.82
C ARG A 59 -11.85 -2.08 7.49
N ALA A 60 -10.83 -1.32 7.86
CA ALA A 60 -9.46 -1.78 7.79
C ALA A 60 -9.12 -2.71 8.97
N CYS A 61 -8.43 -3.81 8.66
CA CYS A 61 -7.80 -4.74 9.59
C CYS A 61 -6.36 -4.98 9.14
N GLY A 62 -5.42 -4.20 9.66
CA GLY A 62 -4.07 -4.13 9.10
C GLY A 62 -4.11 -3.65 7.65
N ASN A 63 -3.55 -4.44 6.73
CA ASN A 63 -3.51 -4.13 5.30
C ASN A 63 -4.66 -4.78 4.50
N ARG A 64 -5.77 -5.13 5.16
CA ARG A 64 -6.93 -5.78 4.53
C ARG A 64 -8.22 -5.08 4.90
N CYS A 65 -9.19 -5.16 3.99
CA CYS A 65 -10.56 -4.75 4.24
C CYS A 65 -11.37 -5.94 4.73
N TYR A 66 -12.21 -5.71 5.73
CA TYR A 66 -13.15 -6.72 6.21
C TYR A 66 -14.55 -6.13 6.36
N ASP A 67 -15.56 -6.97 6.23
CA ASP A 67 -16.94 -6.61 6.49
C ASP A 67 -17.28 -6.89 7.96
N PRO A 68 -17.51 -5.86 8.80
CA PRO A 68 -17.85 -6.05 10.20
C PRO A 68 -19.20 -6.74 10.43
N GLN A 69 -20.05 -6.89 9.41
CA GLN A 69 -21.33 -7.61 9.51
C GLN A 69 -21.18 -9.13 9.41
N SER A 70 -20.08 -9.62 8.84
CA SER A 70 -19.85 -11.06 8.62
C SER A 70 -18.48 -11.56 9.12
N GLN A 71 -17.55 -10.65 9.39
CA GLN A 71 -16.16 -10.94 9.70
C GLN A 71 -15.67 -10.19 10.95
N GLN A 72 -14.62 -10.72 11.55
CA GLN A 72 -13.91 -10.15 12.68
C GLN A 72 -12.45 -9.90 12.33
N CYS A 73 -11.89 -8.82 12.89
CA CYS A 73 -10.48 -8.50 12.81
C CYS A 73 -9.76 -8.98 14.08
N TYR A 74 -8.71 -9.76 13.91
CA TYR A 74 -7.84 -10.24 14.97
C TYR A 74 -6.50 -9.49 14.97
N PRO A 75 -5.77 -9.52 16.10
CA PRO A 75 -4.42 -8.98 16.18
C PRO A 75 -3.54 -9.49 15.03
N GLY A 76 -2.72 -8.60 14.46
CA GLY A 76 -1.88 -8.91 13.30
C GLY A 76 -2.55 -8.76 11.93
N GLY A 77 -3.78 -8.25 11.86
CA GLY A 77 -4.47 -8.02 10.57
C GLY A 77 -5.08 -9.29 9.97
N LEU A 78 -5.37 -10.28 10.83
CA LEU A 78 -6.05 -11.51 10.43
C LEU A 78 -7.56 -11.24 10.41
N VAL A 79 -8.21 -11.56 9.29
CA VAL A 79 -9.66 -11.44 9.11
C VAL A 79 -10.26 -12.84 9.07
N CYS A 80 -11.23 -13.14 9.93
CA CYS A 80 -11.96 -14.41 9.89
C CYS A 80 -13.46 -14.17 9.90
N GLY A 81 -14.24 -15.09 9.34
CA GLY A 81 -15.70 -15.06 9.50
C GLY A 81 -16.12 -15.31 10.95
N PHE A 82 -17.29 -14.82 11.38
CA PHE A 82 -17.79 -15.05 12.75
C PHE A 82 -17.85 -16.53 13.17
N PHE A 83 -18.01 -17.45 12.21
CA PHE A 83 -18.08 -18.88 12.45
C PHE A 83 -16.72 -19.59 12.38
N GLN A 84 -15.63 -18.86 12.17
CA GLN A 84 -14.29 -19.39 12.06
C GLN A 84 -13.49 -19.04 13.32
N ARG A 85 -12.79 -20.02 13.89
CA ARG A 85 -11.83 -19.78 14.97
C ARG A 85 -10.46 -19.46 14.35
N ALA A 86 -9.90 -18.31 14.71
CA ALA A 86 -8.48 -18.05 14.53
C ALA A 86 -7.69 -18.95 15.51
N THR A 87 -7.15 -20.06 15.02
CA THR A 87 -6.10 -20.79 15.73
C THR A 87 -4.77 -20.10 15.44
N VAL A 88 -4.22 -19.45 16.46
CA VAL A 88 -2.90 -18.79 16.44
C VAL A 88 -1.84 -19.77 16.90
#